data_AF-A0A1C4Y1N0-F1
#
_entry.id   AF-A0A1C4Y1N0-F1
#
_cell.length_a   1.000
_cell.length_b   1.000
_cell.length_c   1.000
_cell.angle_alpha   90.00
_cell.angle_beta   90.00
_cell.angle_gamma   90.00
#
_symmetry.space_group_name_H-M   'P 1'
#
loop_
_entity.id
_entity.type
_entity.pdbx_description
1 polymer ?
#
loop_
_entity_poly.entity_id
_entity_poly.type
_entity_poly.pdbx_seq_one_letter_code
_entity_poly.pdbx_strand_id
1 'polypeptide(L)'
;MRAEVRAFVVEQLADMNYDVEELDDDTTLGPAGVDLESLALADLSVRVEDRYGVTFADDESEQLALMTVGEFTTMVADRVTRAASGSAAASHSAATSGSAATSDSAAASGTAATSGTAATSDTA
;
A
#
# COMPACT_ATOMS: atom_id res chain seq x y z
N MET A 1 0.59 -4.01 7.70
CA MET A 1 1.72 -3.27 7.10
C MET A 1 2.30 -2.22 8.03
N ARG A 2 1.68 -1.05 8.26
CA ARG A 2 2.29 0.01 9.11
C ARG A 2 2.71 -0.47 10.52
N ALA A 3 1.85 -1.22 11.21
CA ALA A 3 2.16 -1.76 12.53
C ALA A 3 3.33 -2.76 12.54
N GLU A 4 3.47 -3.55 11.47
CA GLU A 4 4.58 -4.51 11.30
C GLU A 4 5.89 -3.78 11.02
N VAL A 5 5.86 -2.75 10.17
CA VAL A 5 7.02 -1.88 9.93
C VAL A 5 7.44 -1.17 11.22
N ARG A 6 6.49 -0.62 11.98
CA ARG A 6 6.78 0.03 13.27
C ARG A 6 7.42 -0.95 14.25
N ALA A 7 6.86 -2.14 14.41
CA ALA A 7 7.42 -3.16 15.28
C ALA A 7 8.85 -3.55 14.88
N PHE A 8 9.12 -3.66 13.57
CA PHE A 8 10.46 -3.92 13.06
C PHE A 8 11.44 -2.79 13.39
N VAL A 9 11.07 -1.53 13.16
CA VAL A 9 11.91 -0.37 13.47
C VAL A 9 12.23 -0.33 14.97
N VAL A 10 11.22 -0.52 15.83
CA VAL A 10 11.39 -0.61 17.29
C VAL A 10 12.34 -1.75 17.68
N GLU A 11 12.21 -2.92 17.06
CA GLU A 11 13.10 -4.06 17.31
C GLU A 11 14.55 -3.75 16.92
N GLN A 12 14.78 -3.10 15.77
CA GLN A 12 16.13 -2.71 15.35
C GLN A 12 16.73 -1.64 16.27
N LEU A 13 15.93 -0.67 16.70
CA LEU A 13 16.36 0.35 17.66
C LEU A 13 16.73 -0.28 19.01
N ALA A 14 15.93 -1.22 19.51
CA ALA A 14 16.23 -1.95 20.74
C ALA A 14 17.50 -2.81 20.62
N ASP A 15 17.69 -3.49 19.49
CA ASP A 15 18.92 -4.27 19.17
C ASP A 15 20.18 -3.38 19.22
N MET A 16 20.04 -2.12 18.80
CA MET A 16 21.09 -1.11 18.82
C MET A 16 21.21 -0.37 20.16
N ASN A 17 20.50 -0.82 21.21
CA ASN A 17 20.49 -0.23 22.55
C ASN A 17 19.94 1.22 22.59
N TYR A 18 18.98 1.54 21.73
CA TYR A 18 18.18 2.77 21.85
C TYR A 18 16.97 2.56 22.76
N ASP A 19 16.55 3.65 23.39
CA ASP A 19 15.35 3.64 24.23
C ASP A 19 14.09 3.69 23.35
N VAL A 20 13.29 2.63 23.41
CA VAL A 20 12.10 2.44 22.58
C VAL A 20 10.81 2.44 23.39
N GLU A 21 10.90 2.60 24.71
CA GLU A 21 9.73 2.53 25.60
C GLU A 21 8.81 3.75 25.44
N GLU A 22 9.37 4.90 25.07
CA GLU A 22 8.63 6.15 24.79
C GLU A 22 8.60 6.51 23.29
N LEU A 23 8.91 5.55 22.41
CA LEU A 23 8.96 5.79 20.97
C LEU A 23 7.56 5.73 20.33
N ASP A 24 7.05 6.90 19.96
CA ASP A 24 5.74 7.05 19.33
C ASP A 24 5.82 7.49 17.86
N ASP A 25 4.67 7.45 17.19
CA ASP A 25 4.55 7.82 15.79
C ASP A 25 4.90 9.30 15.53
N ASP A 26 4.81 10.16 16.54
CA ASP A 26 5.16 11.58 16.47
C ASP A 26 6.66 11.85 16.75
N THR A 27 7.44 10.82 17.10
CA THR A 27 8.86 10.96 17.41
C THR A 27 9.68 11.10 16.12
N THR A 28 10.58 12.10 16.06
CA THR A 28 11.46 12.33 14.91
C THR A 28 12.60 11.31 14.86
N LEU A 29 12.93 10.78 13.67
CA LEU A 29 14.01 9.80 13.51
C LEU A 29 15.42 10.40 13.69
N GLY A 30 15.59 11.69 13.42
CA GLY A 30 16.87 12.39 13.56
C GLY A 30 17.20 12.87 14.99
N PRO A 31 18.18 13.80 15.12
CA PRO A 31 18.67 14.32 16.41
C PRO A 31 17.62 15.06 17.25
N ALA A 32 16.46 15.37 16.68
CA ALA A 32 15.34 15.97 17.41
C ALA A 32 14.46 14.96 18.17
N GLY A 33 14.66 13.65 17.98
CA GLY A 33 13.88 12.60 18.63
C GLY A 33 14.74 11.44 19.08
N VAL A 34 14.84 10.38 18.26
CA VAL A 34 15.56 9.13 18.58
C VAL A 34 17.08 9.31 18.59
N ASP A 35 17.58 10.42 18.05
CA ASP A 35 19.01 10.72 17.93
C ASP A 35 19.77 9.66 17.12
N LEU A 36 19.21 9.25 15.97
CA LEU A 36 19.92 8.36 15.08
C LEU A 36 21.11 9.05 14.43
N GLU A 37 22.30 8.58 14.79
CA GLU A 37 23.52 8.94 14.09
C GLU A 37 23.44 8.50 12.62
N SER A 38 24.10 9.23 11.71
CA SER A 38 24.07 8.93 10.26
C SER A 38 24.40 7.47 9.91
N LEU A 39 25.22 6.81 10.73
CA LEU A 39 25.52 5.39 10.60
C LEU A 39 24.36 4.49 11.02
N ALA A 40 23.66 4.82 12.10
CA ALA A 40 22.50 4.08 12.57
C ALA A 40 21.33 4.18 11.59
N LEU A 41 21.14 5.36 11.00
CA LEU A 41 20.10 5.58 9.99
C LEU A 41 20.39 4.82 8.69
N ALA A 42 21.65 4.80 8.25
CA ALA A 42 22.07 4.02 7.08
C ALA A 42 21.88 2.51 7.31
N ASP A 43 22.28 2.00 8.48
CA ASP A 43 22.11 0.58 8.83
C ASP A 43 20.63 0.20 8.93
N LEU A 44 19.80 1.04 9.59
CA LEU A 44 18.36 0.84 9.66
C LEU A 44 17.71 0.82 8.27
N SER A 45 18.11 1.73 7.39
CA SER A 45 17.60 1.80 6.02
C SER A 45 17.90 0.51 5.26
N VAL A 46 19.16 0.04 5.28
CA VAL A 46 19.56 -1.22 4.62
C VAL A 46 18.79 -2.43 5.16
N ARG A 47 18.58 -2.51 6.48
CA ARG A 47 17.81 -3.60 7.10
C ARG A 47 16.33 -3.57 6.68
N VAL A 48 15.73 -2.38 6.57
CA VAL A 48 14.33 -2.21 6.09
C VAL A 48 14.23 -2.58 4.61
N GLU A 49 15.20 -2.18 3.78
CA GLU A 49 15.26 -2.53 2.36
C GLU A 49 15.33 -4.05 2.14
N ASP A 50 16.21 -4.74 2.88
CA ASP A 50 16.37 -6.20 2.79
C ASP A 50 15.10 -6.94 3.26
N ARG A 51 14.52 -6.51 4.39
CA ARG A 51 13.31 -7.14 4.97
C ARG A 51 12.08 -7.01 4.08
N TYR A 52 11.89 -5.83 3.49
CA TYR A 52 10.64 -5.44 2.83
C TYR A 52 10.75 -5.34 1.30
N GLY A 53 11.95 -5.47 0.74
CA GLY A 53 12.21 -5.34 -0.69
C GLY A 53 11.94 -3.92 -1.21
N VAL A 54 12.10 -2.91 -0.35
CA VAL A 54 11.99 -1.49 -0.72
C VAL A 54 13.38 -0.96 -1.07
N THR A 55 13.43 0.15 -1.80
CA THR A 55 14.70 0.87 -2.10
C THR A 55 14.51 2.33 -1.74
N PHE A 56 15.42 2.87 -0.95
CA PHE A 56 15.56 4.28 -0.60
C PHE A 56 16.78 4.85 -1.33
N ALA A 57 16.69 6.10 -1.77
CA ALA A 57 17.87 6.80 -2.27
C ALA A 57 18.81 7.19 -1.11
N ASP A 58 20.11 7.33 -1.40
CA ASP A 58 21.08 7.84 -0.43
C ASP A 58 20.70 9.26 0.04
N ASP A 59 20.24 10.11 -0.90
CA ASP A 59 19.69 11.45 -0.62
C ASP A 59 18.31 11.42 0.12
N GLU A 60 17.64 10.26 0.19
CA GLU A 60 16.44 10.11 1.02
C GLU A 60 16.80 9.97 2.50
N SER A 61 17.99 9.46 2.85
CA SER A 61 18.40 9.31 4.25
C SER A 61 18.35 10.64 5.03
N GLU A 62 18.79 11.74 4.41
CA GLU A 62 18.70 13.09 5.00
C GLU A 62 17.25 13.53 5.22
N GLN A 63 16.35 13.15 4.30
CA GLN A 63 14.92 13.45 4.42
C GLN A 63 14.26 12.58 5.50
N LEU A 64 14.64 11.31 5.60
CA LEU A 64 14.14 10.39 6.63
C LEU A 64 14.48 10.92 8.04
N ALA A 65 15.65 11.52 8.23
CA ALA A 65 16.05 12.14 9.51
C ALA A 65 15.18 13.35 9.89
N LEU A 66 14.54 14.01 8.93
CA LEU A 66 13.64 15.15 9.14
C LEU A 66 12.19 14.73 9.39
N MET A 67 11.86 13.45 9.18
CA MET A 67 10.51 12.91 9.30
C MET A 67 10.29 12.20 10.64
N THR A 68 9.02 12.04 10.99
CA THR A 68 8.59 11.26 12.16
C THR A 68 8.58 9.76 11.87
N VAL A 69 8.69 8.93 12.93
CA VAL A 69 8.55 7.46 12.86
C VAL A 69 7.22 7.08 12.21
N GLY A 70 6.15 7.83 12.49
CA GLY A 70 4.83 7.62 11.91
C GLY A 70 4.80 7.86 10.41
N GLU A 71 5.46 8.91 9.92
CA GLU A 71 5.58 9.20 8.50
C GLU A 71 6.46 8.18 7.78
N PHE A 72 7.60 7.82 8.36
CA PHE A 72 8.50 6.80 7.81
C PHE A 72 7.82 5.44 7.68
N THR A 73 7.18 4.96 8.75
CA THR A 73 6.47 3.67 8.75
C THR A 73 5.30 3.66 7.76
N THR A 74 4.64 4.80 7.56
CA THR A 74 3.58 4.95 6.54
C THR A 74 4.15 4.89 5.12
N MET A 75 5.25 5.59 4.86
CA MET A 75 5.94 5.59 3.56
C MET A 75 6.41 4.18 3.17
N VAL A 76 7.05 3.46 4.11
CA VAL A 76 7.48 2.07 3.90
C VAL A 76 6.28 1.17 3.63
N ALA A 77 5.21 1.29 4.43
CA ALA A 77 4.00 0.48 4.26
C ALA A 77 3.32 0.70 2.90
N ASP A 78 3.27 1.94 2.42
CA ASP A 78 2.76 2.27 1.09
C ASP A 78 3.61 1.61 -0.01
N ARG A 79 4.94 1.72 0.10
CA ARG A 79 5.89 1.16 -0.86
C ARG A 79 5.83 -0.37 -0.90
N VAL A 80 5.71 -1.03 0.25
CA VAL A 80 5.50 -2.49 0.35
C VAL A 80 4.17 -2.91 -0.27
N THR A 81 3.09 -2.19 0.04
CA THR A 81 1.76 -2.47 -0.52
C THR A 81 1.77 -2.33 -2.05
N ARG A 82 2.48 -1.31 -2.55
CA ARG A 82 2.65 -1.04 -3.98
C ARG A 82 3.55 -2.07 -4.67
N ALA A 83 4.64 -2.51 -4.03
CA ALA A 83 5.49 -3.59 -4.52
C ALA A 83 4.73 -4.93 -4.58
N ALA A 84 3.95 -5.24 -3.54
CA ALA A 84 3.09 -6.43 -3.49
C ALA A 84 1.99 -6.39 -4.57
N SER A 85 1.38 -5.21 -4.81
CA SER A 85 0.34 -5.04 -5.85
C SER A 85 0.91 -5.00 -7.28
N GLY A 86 2.13 -4.48 -7.45
CA GLY A 86 2.81 -4.36 -8.75
C GLY A 86 3.25 -5.70 -9.35
N SER A 87 3.48 -6.72 -8.51
CA SER A 87 3.79 -8.08 -8.97
C SER A 87 2.59 -8.82 -9.57
N ALA A 88 1.35 -8.45 -9.17
CA ALA A 88 0.12 -9.06 -9.68
C ALA A 88 -0.34 -8.50 -11.05
N ALA A 89 0.01 -7.25 -11.39
CA ALA A 89 -0.41 -6.63 -12.66
C ALA A 89 0.42 -7.06 -13.88
N ALA A 90 1.64 -7.58 -13.68
CA ALA A 90 2.52 -8.00 -14.78
C ALA A 90 2.17 -9.37 -15.39
N SER A 91 1.22 -10.12 -14.81
CA SER A 91 0.80 -11.43 -15.31
C SER A 91 -0.63 -11.49 -15.87
N HIS A 92 -1.31 -10.34 -16.08
CA HIS A 92 -2.68 -10.32 -16.63
C HIS A 92 -2.94 -9.39 -17.82
N SER A 93 -1.89 -8.91 -18.52
CA SER A 93 -2.06 -8.19 -19.78
C SER A 93 -1.21 -8.77 -20.90
N ALA A 94 -1.30 -10.08 -21.08
CA ALA A 94 -0.92 -10.76 -22.31
C ALA A 94 -1.94 -11.88 -22.56
N ALA A 95 -2.77 -11.69 -23.59
CA ALA A 95 -3.82 -12.58 -24.11
C ALA A 95 -5.23 -12.41 -23.51
N THR A 96 -5.95 -11.40 -23.99
CA THR A 96 -7.29 -11.67 -24.55
C THR A 96 -7.41 -10.87 -25.84
N SER A 97 -7.14 -11.61 -26.92
CA SER A 97 -7.75 -11.53 -28.26
C SER A 97 -8.41 -10.20 -28.65
N GLY A 98 -7.95 -9.46 -29.65
CA GLY A 98 -7.60 -9.98 -30.97
C GLY A 98 -8.87 -10.33 -31.76
N SER A 99 -9.48 -9.30 -32.35
CA SER A 99 -10.29 -9.31 -33.58
C SER A 99 -11.42 -10.33 -33.77
N ALA A 100 -12.65 -9.82 -33.77
CA ALA A 100 -13.60 -10.12 -34.84
C ALA A 100 -14.47 -8.87 -35.09
N ALA A 101 -14.09 -8.11 -36.11
CA ALA A 101 -14.97 -7.17 -36.77
C ALA A 101 -15.92 -7.93 -37.71
N THR A 102 -17.00 -7.22 -38.08
CA THR A 102 -17.91 -7.40 -39.23
C THR A 102 -19.13 -8.32 -39.07
N SER A 103 -20.29 -7.65 -38.98
CA SER A 103 -21.46 -7.77 -39.89
C SER A 103 -22.19 -9.11 -39.99
N ASP A 104 -23.48 -9.13 -39.62
CA ASP A 104 -24.61 -9.06 -40.57
C ASP A 104 -25.92 -9.59 -39.94
N SER A 105 -26.95 -8.74 -40.01
CA SER A 105 -28.38 -9.01 -40.23
C SER A 105 -29.01 -10.38 -39.85
N ALA A 106 -30.00 -10.35 -38.94
CA ALA A 106 -31.28 -11.06 -39.13
C ALA A 106 -32.37 -10.58 -38.16
N ALA A 107 -33.49 -10.17 -38.74
CA ALA A 107 -34.73 -9.74 -38.10
C ALA A 107 -35.47 -10.87 -37.37
N ALA A 108 -36.21 -10.53 -36.31
CA ALA A 108 -37.52 -11.12 -36.03
C ALA A 108 -38.29 -10.25 -35.00
N SER A 109 -39.23 -9.47 -35.52
CA SER A 109 -40.37 -8.93 -34.78
C SER A 109 -41.14 -10.06 -34.11
N GLY A 110 -41.49 -9.91 -32.83
CA GLY A 110 -42.23 -10.92 -32.07
C GLY A 110 -42.95 -10.32 -30.88
N THR A 111 -44.06 -9.65 -31.17
CA THR A 111 -45.09 -9.16 -30.25
C THR A 111 -45.61 -10.25 -29.31
N ALA A 112 -45.68 -9.98 -28.00
CA ALA A 112 -46.77 -10.46 -27.15
C ALA A 112 -46.87 -9.64 -25.85
N ALA A 113 -47.92 -8.83 -25.79
CA ALA A 113 -48.46 -8.28 -24.56
C ALA A 113 -49.23 -9.36 -23.78
N THR A 114 -49.11 -9.39 -22.46
CA THR A 114 -50.23 -9.76 -21.59
C THR A 114 -50.21 -8.90 -20.33
N SER A 115 -51.24 -8.06 -20.24
CA SER A 115 -51.69 -7.31 -19.09
C SER A 115 -51.88 -8.18 -17.85
N GLY A 116 -51.59 -7.64 -16.67
CA GLY A 116 -51.87 -8.25 -15.37
C GLY A 116 -51.99 -7.18 -14.29
N THR A 117 -53.18 -6.58 -14.23
CA THR A 117 -53.66 -5.56 -13.30
C THR A 117 -53.93 -6.11 -11.88
N ALA A 118 -53.87 -5.20 -10.88
CA ALA A 118 -54.40 -5.26 -9.50
C ALA A 118 -53.46 -5.85 -8.42
N ALA A 119 -53.43 -5.43 -7.15
CA ALA A 119 -54.30 -4.57 -6.33
C ALA A 119 -53.49 -4.13 -5.08
N THR A 120 -53.50 -2.85 -4.68
CA THR A 120 -54.22 -2.22 -3.53
C THR A 120 -53.83 -2.64 -2.10
N SER A 121 -53.48 -1.60 -1.32
CA SER A 121 -53.67 -1.42 0.13
C SER A 121 -52.79 -2.29 1.06
N ASP A 122 -52.43 -1.94 2.28
CA ASP A 122 -53.08 -1.06 3.25
C ASP A 122 -52.10 -0.77 4.41
N THR A 123 -52.34 0.35 5.08
CA THR A 123 -51.72 0.83 6.31
C THR A 123 -51.93 -0.11 7.50
N ALA A 124 -50.91 -0.27 8.35
CA ALA A 124 -51.09 -0.52 9.78
C ALA A 124 -49.94 0.13 10.57
#